data_AF-A0A9Q0Q0S0-F1
#
_entry.id   AF-A0A9Q0Q0S0-F1
#
_cell.length_a   1.000
_cell.length_b   1.000
_cell.length_c   1.000
_cell.angle_alpha   90.00
_cell.angle_beta   90.00
_cell.angle_gamma   90.00
#
_symmetry.space_group_name_H-M   'P 1'
#
loop_
_entity.id
_entity.type
_entity.pdbx_description
1 polymer ?
#
loop_
_entity_poly.entity_id
_entity_poly.type
_entity_poly.pdbx_seq_one_letter_code
_entity_poly.pdbx_strand_id
1 'polypeptide(L)'
;MAASKLASLPILFVFALTLTAVVSVRADYDDNAESAAAVDSSAFKIELDQLKSKIHALESHIDEKTKELKGKDDMIALKDKIIQEKVDNIGSLQSELSSLQTNGKTDAQEQVKKAHARAGGLEKQVDKLAKELETQQKKKEALESRASEAEKKISELNLKLADLAKINEEQKSKIRKTDRALKIAEEELLKTKSEAISKAKELMEVHSAWLPPWLAVQLVQWQSLAQAHWNERGKPAMELASQRVLEKKAQAEKWAKPHVETIKTKWVPAIKEQWVVITTQVEPHVQSLTAKTAEVYEVSKTTITPHIIRVQEIVDPYFQEAKKFSEPYIDQVATMTKPHVDKVRVALKPYMKEAVDACGKFLESATTYHNQVQGTVQETLEKHELTKPLATKDTTWFIASALLALPIFILARACSSIFCKKSKKPVRNAQTSHSRRKAKRGHPDK
;
A
#
# COMPACT_ATOMS: atom_id res chain seq x y z
N MET A 1 -43.67 58.23 -16.78
CA MET A 1 -44.24 58.67 -15.49
C MET A 1 -43.86 57.61 -14.46
N ALA A 2 -43.11 57.80 -13.38
CA ALA A 2 -42.30 58.89 -12.81
C ALA A 2 -41.13 58.17 -12.07
N ALA A 3 -39.84 58.49 -12.32
CA ALA A 3 -38.96 59.32 -11.49
C ALA A 3 -39.28 59.23 -9.97
N SER A 4 -38.41 58.77 -9.07
CA SER A 4 -37.04 59.22 -8.72
C SER A 4 -36.55 58.36 -7.51
N LYS A 5 -35.29 58.14 -7.12
CA LYS A 5 -34.04 58.93 -7.14
C LYS A 5 -32.78 58.04 -7.11
N LEU A 6 -31.68 58.65 -7.56
CA LEU A 6 -30.27 58.24 -7.59
C LEU A 6 -29.53 58.57 -6.27
N ALA A 7 -28.32 57.99 -6.16
CA ALA A 7 -27.21 58.19 -5.19
C ALA A 7 -27.24 57.27 -3.95
N SER A 8 -26.18 56.57 -3.51
CA SER A 8 -24.73 56.66 -3.76
C SER A 8 -23.99 55.36 -3.36
N LEU A 9 -22.80 55.20 -3.94
CA LEU A 9 -21.79 54.12 -3.92
C LEU A 9 -21.12 53.83 -2.52
N PRO A 10 -20.19 52.84 -2.41
CA PRO A 10 -20.05 51.83 -1.36
C PRO A 10 -18.92 52.12 -0.34
N ILE A 11 -18.91 51.43 0.80
CA ILE A 11 -17.72 51.19 1.64
C ILE A 11 -17.80 49.76 2.21
N LEU A 12 -17.03 48.86 1.63
CA LEU A 12 -16.33 47.79 2.35
C LEU A 12 -14.97 48.40 2.72
N PHE A 13 -14.28 47.88 3.74
CA PHE A 13 -12.93 48.25 4.21
C PHE A 13 -12.87 49.35 5.30
N VAL A 14 -12.63 48.91 6.54
CA VAL A 14 -11.88 49.52 7.67
C VAL A 14 -12.52 49.03 8.97
N PHE A 15 -12.08 47.88 9.48
CA PHE A 15 -12.03 47.56 10.92
C PHE A 15 -11.22 46.26 11.12
N ALA A 16 -10.01 46.26 10.54
CA ALA A 16 -8.96 45.30 10.87
C ALA A 16 -7.66 46.11 10.99
N LEU A 17 -7.01 45.99 12.17
CA LEU A 17 -5.80 46.71 12.66
C LEU A 17 -6.12 48.10 13.21
N THR A 18 -6.06 48.36 14.52
CA THR A 18 -4.88 48.42 15.40
C THR A 18 -5.35 48.24 16.87
N LEU A 19 -4.68 47.58 17.81
CA LEU A 19 -3.36 47.85 18.40
C LEU A 19 -2.85 46.63 19.19
N THR A 20 -1.58 46.28 19.01
CA THR A 20 -0.74 45.51 19.94
C THR A 20 0.23 46.46 20.66
N ALA A 21 0.25 46.46 21.99
CA ALA A 21 1.38 46.74 22.92
C ALA A 21 0.78 46.71 24.35
N VAL A 22 1.27 46.00 25.37
CA VAL A 22 2.60 46.00 26.00
C VAL A 22 2.74 44.73 26.85
N VAL A 23 3.95 44.15 26.87
CA VAL A 23 4.40 43.10 27.81
C VAL A 23 4.94 43.75 29.09
N SER A 24 4.58 43.25 30.29
CA SER A 24 5.48 43.11 31.48
C SER A 24 4.82 42.37 32.67
N VAL A 25 5.27 41.14 32.92
CA VAL A 25 5.83 40.57 34.18
C VAL A 25 5.53 41.30 35.53
N ARG A 26 4.89 40.65 36.53
CA ARG A 26 5.48 39.98 37.74
C ARG A 26 4.56 39.87 38.99
N ALA A 27 4.59 38.68 39.60
CA ALA A 27 4.50 38.21 41.01
C ALA A 27 3.82 38.98 42.18
N ASP A 28 3.19 38.13 43.03
CA ASP A 28 3.03 38.09 44.50
C ASP A 28 2.40 39.26 45.29
N TYR A 29 1.31 38.98 46.03
CA TYR A 29 1.30 38.89 47.50
C TYR A 29 -0.07 38.39 48.04
N ASP A 30 0.01 37.58 49.11
CA ASP A 30 -1.04 37.10 50.04
C ASP A 30 -1.85 38.24 50.70
N ASP A 31 -3.11 38.00 51.09
CA ASP A 31 -3.45 37.42 52.41
C ASP A 31 -4.98 37.33 52.64
N ASN A 32 -5.40 36.11 52.98
CA ASN A 32 -6.39 35.66 53.98
C ASN A 32 -7.72 36.37 54.30
N ALA A 33 -8.81 35.58 54.29
CA ALA A 33 -9.73 35.27 55.41
C ALA A 33 -11.10 34.79 54.87
N GLU A 34 -11.40 33.48 54.93
CA GLU A 34 -12.38 32.84 55.84
C GLU A 34 -13.83 33.36 55.70
N SER A 35 -14.90 32.57 55.58
CA SER A 35 -15.19 31.21 56.02
C SER A 35 -16.58 30.76 55.49
N ALA A 36 -16.78 29.44 55.43
CA ALA A 36 -18.05 28.71 55.50
C ALA A 36 -19.06 28.80 54.34
N ALA A 37 -19.13 27.74 53.54
CA ALA A 37 -20.20 26.74 53.69
C ALA A 37 -20.01 25.63 52.65
N ALA A 38 -19.68 24.44 53.13
CA ALA A 38 -19.69 23.22 52.37
C ALA A 38 -21.14 22.87 51.97
N VAL A 39 -21.54 23.23 50.75
CA VAL A 39 -22.73 22.70 50.09
C VAL A 39 -22.38 22.39 48.63
N ASP A 40 -22.16 21.10 48.41
CA ASP A 40 -22.42 20.34 47.18
C ASP A 40 -21.90 20.86 45.83
N SER A 41 -20.59 21.15 45.75
CA SER A 41 -19.88 21.39 44.48
C SER A 41 -19.95 20.20 43.49
N SER A 42 -20.36 19.02 43.97
CA SER A 42 -20.52 17.81 43.14
C SER A 42 -21.78 17.86 42.28
N ALA A 43 -22.92 18.28 42.85
CA ALA A 43 -24.20 18.38 42.14
C ALA A 43 -24.16 19.42 41.02
N PHE A 44 -23.64 20.62 41.29
CA PHE A 44 -23.51 21.68 40.27
C PHE A 44 -22.57 21.31 39.12
N LYS A 45 -21.52 20.55 39.38
CA LYS A 45 -20.59 20.08 38.35
C LYS A 45 -21.23 19.03 37.45
N ILE A 46 -22.02 18.12 38.04
CA ILE A 46 -22.81 17.12 37.30
C ILE A 46 -23.87 17.82 36.43
N GLU A 47 -24.54 18.85 36.94
CA GLU A 47 -25.50 19.64 36.17
C GLU A 47 -24.84 20.42 35.03
N LEU A 48 -23.65 20.98 35.25
CA LEU A 48 -22.88 21.69 34.22
C LEU A 48 -22.40 20.73 33.12
N ASP A 49 -21.92 19.55 33.49
CA ASP A 49 -21.54 18.49 32.55
C ASP A 49 -22.77 17.96 31.78
N GLN A 50 -23.92 17.85 32.46
CA GLN A 50 -25.19 17.48 31.83
C GLN A 50 -25.66 18.56 30.85
N LEU A 51 -25.56 19.84 31.22
CA LEU A 51 -25.91 20.96 30.36
C LEU A 51 -25.00 21.02 29.12
N LYS A 52 -23.69 20.80 29.32
CA LYS A 52 -22.71 20.72 28.23
C LYS A 52 -22.99 19.55 27.29
N SER A 53 -23.39 18.39 27.81
CA SER A 53 -23.80 17.25 26.98
C SER A 53 -25.07 17.54 26.17
N LYS A 54 -26.05 18.26 26.74
CA LYS A 54 -27.27 18.71 26.04
C LYS A 54 -26.96 19.76 24.98
N ILE A 55 -26.05 20.69 25.26
CA ILE A 55 -25.58 21.69 24.29
C ILE A 55 -24.92 20.99 23.11
N HIS A 56 -24.00 20.05 23.34
CA HIS A 56 -23.39 19.29 22.26
C HIS A 56 -24.39 18.42 21.48
N ALA A 57 -25.40 17.85 22.15
CA ALA A 57 -26.46 17.11 21.47
C ALA A 57 -27.32 18.03 20.58
N LEU A 58 -27.61 19.24 21.05
CA LEU A 58 -28.35 20.24 20.28
C LEU A 58 -27.52 20.81 19.13
N GLU A 59 -26.23 21.09 19.34
CA GLU A 59 -25.29 21.49 18.28
C GLU A 59 -25.21 20.42 17.19
N SER A 60 -25.06 19.15 17.59
CA SER A 60 -25.08 18.02 16.64
C SER A 60 -26.40 17.92 15.88
N HIS A 61 -27.53 18.15 16.54
CA HIS A 61 -28.85 18.11 15.91
C HIS A 61 -29.06 19.30 14.95
N ILE A 62 -28.55 20.49 15.28
CA ILE A 62 -28.57 21.66 14.39
C ILE A 62 -27.68 21.42 13.17
N ASP A 63 -26.49 20.85 13.34
CA ASP A 63 -25.59 20.50 12.23
C ASP A 63 -26.20 19.45 11.30
N GLU A 64 -26.86 18.43 11.86
CA GLU A 64 -27.59 17.42 11.11
C GLU A 64 -28.75 18.04 10.31
N LYS A 65 -29.56 18.90 10.96
CA LYS A 65 -30.66 19.62 10.32
C LYS A 65 -30.20 20.58 9.23
N THR A 66 -29.06 21.24 9.43
CA THR A 66 -28.47 22.16 8.45
C THR A 66 -28.00 21.39 7.21
N LYS A 67 -27.39 20.21 7.39
CA LYS A 67 -27.02 19.33 6.28
C LYS A 67 -28.25 18.77 5.55
N GLU A 68 -29.28 18.37 6.29
CA GLU A 68 -30.55 17.90 5.72
C GLU A 68 -31.24 18.98 4.88
N LEU A 69 -31.27 20.22 5.39
CA LEU A 69 -31.81 21.38 4.68
C LEU A 69 -31.03 21.67 3.40
N LYS A 70 -29.69 21.68 3.45
CA LYS A 70 -28.86 21.88 2.26
C LYS A 70 -29.14 20.83 1.18
N GLY A 71 -29.29 19.55 1.57
CA GLY A 71 -29.66 18.50 0.63
C GLY A 71 -31.07 18.65 0.03
N LYS A 72 -32.01 19.24 0.78
CA LYS A 72 -33.35 19.58 0.27
C LYS A 72 -33.31 20.77 -0.69
N ASP A 73 -32.50 21.79 -0.42
CA ASP A 73 -32.31 22.93 -1.32
C ASP A 73 -31.68 22.50 -2.65
N ASP A 74 -30.67 21.63 -2.62
CA ASP A 74 -30.06 21.06 -3.83
C ASP A 74 -31.08 20.25 -4.66
N MET A 75 -31.96 19.51 -3.98
CA MET A 75 -33.06 18.76 -4.61
C MET A 75 -34.13 19.68 -5.21
N ILE A 76 -34.44 20.79 -4.55
CA ILE A 76 -35.38 21.80 -5.05
C ILE A 76 -34.80 22.47 -6.29
N ALA A 77 -33.54 22.89 -6.26
CA ALA A 77 -32.85 23.47 -7.42
C ALA A 77 -32.86 22.51 -8.63
N LEU A 78 -32.69 21.21 -8.38
CA LEU A 78 -32.79 20.18 -9.43
C LEU A 78 -34.21 20.06 -9.99
N LYS A 79 -35.24 20.09 -9.13
CA LYS A 79 -36.65 20.07 -9.56
C LYS A 79 -37.03 21.32 -10.34
N ASP A 80 -36.57 22.50 -9.93
CA ASP A 80 -36.83 23.76 -10.64
C ASP A 80 -36.17 23.77 -12.03
N LYS A 81 -34.96 23.21 -12.15
CA LYS A 81 -34.32 23.03 -13.47
C LYS A 81 -35.14 22.10 -14.37
N ILE A 82 -35.64 20.98 -13.85
CA ILE A 82 -36.51 20.07 -14.60
C ILE A 82 -37.81 20.78 -15.01
N ILE A 83 -38.41 21.55 -14.11
CA ILE A 83 -39.64 22.31 -14.41
C ILE A 83 -39.35 23.33 -15.51
N GLN A 84 -38.23 24.05 -15.44
CA GLN A 84 -37.84 25.01 -16.47
C GLN A 84 -37.67 24.32 -17.83
N GLU A 85 -36.96 23.20 -17.89
CA GLU A 85 -36.83 22.39 -19.11
C GLU A 85 -38.20 21.92 -19.64
N LYS A 86 -39.15 21.58 -18.76
CA LYS A 86 -40.52 21.22 -19.17
C LYS A 86 -41.31 22.42 -19.68
N VAL A 87 -41.17 23.60 -19.06
CA VAL A 87 -41.79 24.84 -19.52
C VAL A 87 -41.25 25.25 -20.88
N ASP A 88 -39.94 25.18 -21.09
CA ASP A 88 -39.30 25.48 -22.38
C ASP A 88 -39.76 24.51 -23.47
N ASN A 89 -39.87 23.21 -23.15
CA ASN A 89 -40.43 22.19 -24.05
C ASN A 89 -41.90 22.46 -24.38
N ILE A 90 -42.72 22.87 -23.40
CA ILE A 90 -44.12 23.24 -23.64
C ILE A 90 -44.18 24.48 -24.55
N GLY A 91 -43.30 25.47 -24.35
CA GLY A 91 -43.19 26.63 -25.23
C GLY A 91 -42.80 26.26 -26.67
N SER A 92 -41.87 25.31 -26.84
CA SER A 92 -41.50 24.76 -28.15
C SER A 92 -42.67 24.01 -28.78
N LEU A 93 -43.38 23.18 -28.03
CA LEU A 93 -44.55 22.45 -28.54
C LEU A 93 -45.71 23.39 -28.88
N GLN A 94 -45.88 24.49 -28.14
CA GLN A 94 -46.93 25.47 -28.38
C GLN A 94 -46.62 26.36 -29.61
N SER A 95 -45.34 26.66 -29.87
CA SER A 95 -44.91 27.34 -31.10
C SER A 95 -45.02 26.41 -32.31
N GLU A 96 -44.71 25.12 -32.16
CA GLU A 96 -44.97 24.09 -33.17
C GLU A 96 -46.48 23.95 -33.44
N LEU A 97 -47.33 23.88 -32.42
CA LEU A 97 -48.79 23.84 -32.55
C LEU A 97 -49.34 25.08 -33.27
N SER A 98 -48.82 26.26 -32.95
CA SER A 98 -49.21 27.52 -33.60
C SER A 98 -48.78 27.57 -35.07
N SER A 99 -47.62 26.99 -35.41
CA SER A 99 -47.15 26.85 -36.79
C SER A 99 -47.87 25.75 -37.60
N LEU A 100 -48.41 24.74 -36.92
CA LEU A 100 -49.28 23.72 -37.52
C LEU A 100 -50.72 24.25 -37.73
N GLN A 101 -51.20 25.13 -36.85
CA GLN A 101 -52.53 25.72 -36.95
C GLN A 101 -52.63 26.76 -38.08
N THR A 102 -51.53 27.45 -38.43
CA THR A 102 -51.47 28.36 -39.60
C THR A 102 -51.37 27.63 -40.95
N ASN A 103 -50.97 26.36 -40.96
CA ASN A 103 -50.87 25.52 -42.16
C ASN A 103 -52.04 24.51 -42.30
N GLY A 104 -53.10 24.69 -41.51
CA GLY A 104 -54.18 23.73 -41.33
C GLY A 104 -55.32 23.81 -42.35
N LYS A 105 -55.07 23.57 -43.64
CA LYS A 105 -56.07 22.98 -44.53
C LYS A 105 -55.38 22.34 -45.74
N THR A 106 -55.59 21.03 -45.88
CA THR A 106 -55.12 20.13 -46.96
C THR A 106 -53.69 19.57 -46.84
N ASP A 107 -53.48 18.61 -45.92
CA ASP A 107 -52.70 17.35 -46.18
C ASP A 107 -52.71 16.33 -45.00
N ALA A 108 -53.84 16.16 -44.30
CA ALA A 108 -53.90 15.31 -43.10
C ALA A 108 -53.88 13.79 -43.41
N GLN A 109 -54.27 13.39 -44.61
CA GLN A 109 -54.45 11.97 -44.96
C GLN A 109 -53.18 11.33 -45.54
N GLU A 110 -52.27 12.11 -46.14
CA GLU A 110 -50.99 11.61 -46.64
C GLU A 110 -49.94 11.50 -45.53
N GLN A 111 -49.94 12.42 -44.56
CA GLN A 111 -49.07 12.35 -43.37
C GLN A 111 -49.39 11.16 -42.45
N VAL A 112 -50.67 10.79 -42.28
CA VAL A 112 -51.07 9.62 -41.47
C VAL A 112 -50.56 8.32 -42.09
N LYS A 113 -50.58 8.18 -43.42
CA LYS A 113 -50.01 7.01 -44.11
C LYS A 113 -48.49 6.92 -43.96
N LYS A 114 -47.78 8.06 -44.05
CA LYS A 114 -46.33 8.13 -43.77
C LYS A 114 -46.01 7.82 -42.30
N ALA A 115 -46.84 8.27 -41.36
CA ALA A 115 -46.69 7.98 -39.94
C ALA A 115 -46.87 6.49 -39.63
N HIS A 116 -47.88 5.83 -40.21
CA HIS A 116 -48.07 4.37 -40.06
C HIS A 116 -46.94 3.54 -40.69
N ALA A 117 -46.42 3.96 -41.86
CA ALA A 117 -45.25 3.30 -42.46
C ALA A 117 -44.00 3.46 -41.59
N ARG A 118 -43.78 4.63 -40.99
CA ARG A 118 -42.70 4.86 -40.02
C ARG A 118 -42.89 4.07 -38.74
N ALA A 119 -44.11 3.97 -38.21
CA ALA A 119 -44.43 3.18 -37.03
C ALA A 119 -44.13 1.69 -37.25
N GLY A 120 -44.56 1.11 -38.37
CA GLY A 120 -44.24 -0.29 -38.70
C GLY A 120 -42.74 -0.53 -38.97
N GLY A 121 -42.01 0.48 -39.47
CA GLY A 121 -40.55 0.44 -39.59
C GLY A 121 -39.84 0.46 -38.23
N LEU A 122 -40.32 1.29 -37.31
CA LEU A 122 -39.81 1.37 -35.93
C LEU A 122 -40.15 0.12 -35.13
N GLU A 123 -41.34 -0.45 -35.29
CA GLU A 123 -41.75 -1.70 -34.64
C GLU A 123 -40.82 -2.87 -35.01
N LYS A 124 -40.46 -3.00 -36.30
CA LYS A 124 -39.46 -4.00 -36.74
C LYS A 124 -38.07 -3.78 -36.14
N GLN A 125 -37.67 -2.52 -35.91
CA GLN A 125 -36.40 -2.22 -35.23
C GLN A 125 -36.48 -2.57 -33.74
N VAL A 126 -37.61 -2.30 -33.09
CA VAL A 126 -37.86 -2.67 -31.69
C VAL A 126 -37.83 -4.20 -31.53
N ASP A 127 -38.47 -4.94 -32.42
CA ASP A 127 -38.45 -6.42 -32.41
C ASP A 127 -37.04 -6.98 -32.61
N LYS A 128 -36.25 -6.36 -33.50
CA LYS A 128 -34.85 -6.74 -33.72
C LYS A 128 -33.99 -6.48 -32.49
N LEU A 129 -34.14 -5.31 -31.88
CA LEU A 129 -33.45 -4.94 -30.64
C LEU A 129 -33.88 -5.82 -29.46
N ALA A 130 -35.16 -6.20 -29.37
CA ALA A 130 -35.66 -7.10 -28.34
C ALA A 130 -35.02 -8.49 -28.43
N LYS A 131 -34.91 -9.05 -29.64
CA LYS A 131 -34.22 -10.33 -29.89
C LYS A 131 -32.73 -10.24 -29.56
N GLU A 132 -32.07 -9.16 -29.95
CA GLU A 132 -30.65 -8.96 -29.64
C GLU A 132 -30.42 -8.84 -28.13
N LEU A 133 -31.29 -8.13 -27.42
CA LEU A 133 -31.25 -8.01 -25.95
C LEU A 133 -31.46 -9.36 -25.27
N GLU A 134 -32.37 -10.21 -25.76
CA GLU A 134 -32.56 -11.56 -25.23
C GLU A 134 -31.30 -12.44 -25.42
N THR A 135 -30.64 -12.35 -26.57
CA THR A 135 -29.39 -13.10 -26.80
C THR A 135 -28.24 -12.59 -25.93
N GLN A 136 -28.14 -11.28 -25.71
CA GLN A 136 -27.16 -10.67 -24.82
C GLN A 136 -27.42 -11.09 -23.36
N GLN A 137 -28.67 -11.15 -22.95
CA GLN A 137 -29.06 -11.59 -21.61
C GLN A 137 -28.65 -13.05 -21.36
N LYS A 138 -28.89 -13.96 -22.32
CA LYS A 138 -28.44 -15.36 -22.22
C LYS A 138 -26.92 -15.49 -22.14
N LYS A 139 -26.18 -14.68 -22.92
CA LYS A 139 -24.70 -14.63 -22.83
C LYS A 139 -24.23 -14.12 -21.47
N LYS A 140 -24.88 -13.09 -20.94
CA LYS A 140 -24.59 -12.55 -19.60
C LYS A 140 -24.78 -13.61 -18.53
N GLU A 141 -25.89 -14.34 -18.54
CA GLU A 141 -26.17 -15.42 -17.59
C GLU A 141 -25.13 -16.56 -17.68
N ALA A 142 -24.74 -16.94 -18.90
CA ALA A 142 -23.67 -17.92 -19.10
C ALA A 142 -22.32 -17.44 -18.53
N LEU A 143 -21.96 -16.16 -18.76
CA LEU A 143 -20.74 -15.58 -18.20
C LEU A 143 -20.79 -15.45 -16.68
N GLU A 144 -21.94 -15.11 -16.10
CA GLU A 144 -22.16 -15.01 -14.66
C GLU A 144 -22.04 -16.39 -14.00
N SER A 145 -22.59 -17.45 -14.61
CA SER A 145 -22.42 -18.82 -14.13
C SER A 145 -20.94 -19.24 -14.12
N ARG A 146 -20.19 -18.94 -15.18
CA ARG A 146 -18.76 -19.22 -15.28
C ARG A 146 -17.94 -18.41 -14.28
N ALA A 147 -18.31 -17.15 -14.05
CA ALA A 147 -17.68 -16.30 -13.03
C ALA A 147 -17.89 -16.90 -11.63
N SER A 148 -19.12 -17.33 -11.31
CA SER A 148 -19.41 -17.96 -10.01
C SER A 148 -18.65 -19.29 -9.79
N GLU A 149 -18.44 -20.07 -10.86
CA GLU A 149 -17.65 -21.30 -10.78
C GLU A 149 -16.15 -20.99 -10.60
N ALA A 150 -15.64 -19.97 -11.28
CA ALA A 150 -14.27 -19.50 -11.11
C ALA A 150 -14.04 -18.96 -9.69
N GLU A 151 -14.99 -18.20 -9.13
CA GLU A 151 -14.94 -17.73 -7.74
C GLU A 151 -14.88 -18.89 -6.74
N LYS A 152 -15.69 -19.94 -6.94
CA LYS A 152 -15.62 -21.16 -6.11
C LYS A 152 -14.25 -21.81 -6.19
N LYS A 153 -13.69 -21.99 -7.40
CA LYS A 153 -12.34 -22.56 -7.58
C LYS A 153 -11.26 -21.70 -6.92
N ILE A 154 -11.35 -20.38 -7.01
CA ILE A 154 -10.42 -19.46 -6.33
C ILE A 154 -10.53 -19.62 -4.81
N SER A 155 -11.74 -19.74 -4.26
CA SER A 155 -11.94 -19.94 -2.82
C SER A 155 -11.35 -21.29 -2.35
N GLU A 156 -11.52 -22.36 -3.13
CA GLU A 156 -10.94 -23.68 -2.83
C GLU A 156 -9.41 -23.66 -2.89
N LEU A 157 -8.83 -23.02 -3.90
CA LEU A 157 -7.39 -22.85 -4.03
C LEU A 157 -6.81 -22.00 -2.88
N ASN A 158 -7.52 -20.96 -2.45
CA ASN A 158 -7.12 -20.16 -1.29
C ASN A 158 -7.12 -20.96 0.01
N LEU A 159 -8.11 -21.84 0.22
CA LEU A 159 -8.12 -22.74 1.38
C LEU A 159 -6.93 -23.71 1.34
N LYS A 160 -6.67 -24.35 0.19
CA LYS A 160 -5.51 -25.23 0.00
C LYS A 160 -4.19 -24.50 0.24
N LEU A 161 -4.07 -23.25 -0.21
CA LEU A 161 -2.89 -22.41 0.01
C LEU A 161 -2.70 -22.08 1.49
N ALA A 162 -3.78 -21.79 2.22
CA ALA A 162 -3.72 -21.54 3.66
C ALA A 162 -3.28 -22.79 4.44
N ASP A 163 -3.75 -23.97 4.07
CA ASP A 163 -3.34 -25.22 4.71
C ASP A 163 -1.88 -25.59 4.40
N LEU A 164 -1.42 -25.37 3.17
CA LEU A 164 0.00 -25.51 2.81
C LEU A 164 0.89 -24.53 3.60
N ALA A 165 0.44 -23.30 3.83
CA ALA A 165 1.17 -22.32 4.64
C ALA A 165 1.32 -22.78 6.09
N LYS A 166 0.26 -23.38 6.68
CA LYS A 166 0.33 -23.96 8.04
C LYS A 166 1.31 -25.11 8.11
N ILE A 167 1.26 -26.06 7.15
CA ILE A 167 2.19 -27.20 7.09
C ILE A 167 3.64 -26.72 6.99
N ASN A 168 3.89 -25.68 6.18
CA ASN A 168 5.23 -25.12 6.04
C ASN A 168 5.73 -24.51 7.36
N GLU A 169 4.92 -23.71 8.06
CA GLU A 169 5.30 -23.16 9.37
C GLU A 169 5.51 -24.27 10.43
N GLU A 170 4.70 -25.33 10.40
CA GLU A 170 4.93 -26.51 11.25
C GLU A 170 6.26 -27.20 10.95
N GLN A 171 6.58 -27.45 9.67
CA GLN A 171 7.86 -28.05 9.25
C GLN A 171 9.04 -27.17 9.65
N LYS A 172 8.96 -25.86 9.43
CA LYS A 172 9.98 -24.88 9.84
C LYS A 172 10.19 -24.88 11.35
N SER A 173 9.14 -25.04 12.13
CA SER A 173 9.24 -25.17 13.59
C SER A 173 9.95 -26.47 14.01
N LYS A 174 9.67 -27.59 13.32
CA LYS A 174 10.33 -28.89 13.57
C LYS A 174 11.82 -28.81 13.23
N ILE A 175 12.17 -28.22 12.09
CA ILE A 175 13.57 -27.99 11.69
C ILE A 175 14.32 -27.15 12.74
N ARG A 176 13.72 -26.05 13.20
CA ARG A 176 14.33 -25.23 14.26
C ARG A 176 14.56 -25.99 15.56
N LYS A 177 13.67 -26.93 15.92
CA LYS A 177 13.85 -27.78 17.11
C LYS A 177 14.99 -28.77 16.92
N THR A 178 15.06 -29.43 15.77
CA THR A 178 16.15 -30.38 15.46
C THR A 178 17.51 -29.69 15.37
N ASP A 179 17.58 -28.50 14.77
CA ASP A 179 18.81 -27.72 14.67
C ASP A 179 19.35 -27.29 16.04
N ARG A 180 18.45 -26.90 16.97
CA ARG A 180 18.86 -26.57 18.35
C ARG A 180 19.38 -27.80 19.08
N ALA A 181 18.70 -28.93 18.97
CA ALA A 181 19.14 -30.18 19.59
C ALA A 181 20.51 -30.61 19.04
N LEU A 182 20.72 -30.45 17.72
CA LEU A 182 21.99 -30.73 17.06
C LEU A 182 23.11 -29.82 17.58
N LYS A 183 22.88 -28.50 17.68
CA LYS A 183 23.89 -27.57 18.22
C LYS A 183 24.27 -27.88 19.66
N ILE A 184 23.29 -28.19 20.51
CA ILE A 184 23.54 -28.60 21.90
C ILE A 184 24.39 -29.88 21.94
N ALA A 185 24.05 -30.87 21.11
CA ALA A 185 24.83 -32.11 21.03
C ALA A 185 26.27 -31.87 20.53
N GLU A 186 26.46 -30.96 19.58
CA GLU A 186 27.79 -30.55 19.09
C GLU A 186 28.60 -29.83 20.19
N GLU A 187 27.98 -28.89 20.92
CA GLU A 187 28.62 -28.16 22.02
C GLU A 187 29.03 -29.09 23.17
N GLU A 188 28.13 -30.00 23.59
CA GLU A 188 28.43 -31.00 24.62
C GLU A 188 29.53 -31.98 24.16
N LEU A 189 29.54 -32.37 22.89
CA LEU A 189 30.63 -33.18 22.34
C LEU A 189 31.96 -32.42 22.39
N LEU A 190 31.99 -31.17 21.96
CA LEU A 190 33.21 -30.37 22.00
C LEU A 190 33.72 -30.15 23.43
N LYS A 191 32.81 -29.92 24.38
CA LYS A 191 33.13 -29.77 25.80
C LYS A 191 33.67 -31.05 26.41
N THR A 192 33.00 -32.18 26.20
CA THR A 192 33.48 -33.49 26.69
C THR A 192 34.83 -33.86 26.09
N LYS A 193 35.05 -33.54 24.81
CA LYS A 193 36.35 -33.73 24.14
C LYS A 193 37.44 -32.85 24.76
N SER A 194 37.17 -31.58 25.04
CA SER A 194 38.17 -30.69 25.64
C SER A 194 38.48 -31.07 27.09
N GLU A 195 37.48 -31.46 27.88
CA GLU A 195 37.66 -31.99 29.24
C GLU A 195 38.45 -33.30 29.26
N ALA A 196 38.21 -34.20 28.30
CA ALA A 196 38.99 -35.43 28.17
C ALA A 196 40.46 -35.12 27.82
N ILE A 197 40.69 -34.15 26.92
CA ILE A 197 42.04 -33.71 26.55
C ILE A 197 42.76 -33.04 27.73
N SER A 198 42.07 -32.20 28.53
CA SER A 198 42.68 -31.54 29.68
C SER A 198 43.04 -32.56 30.77
N LYS A 199 42.13 -33.47 31.12
CA LYS A 199 42.38 -34.55 32.08
C LYS A 199 43.51 -35.47 31.61
N ALA A 200 43.57 -35.77 30.31
CA ALA A 200 44.67 -36.55 29.75
C ALA A 200 46.03 -35.84 29.89
N LYS A 201 46.08 -34.51 29.73
CA LYS A 201 47.29 -33.71 29.95
C LYS A 201 47.69 -33.66 31.43
N GLU A 202 46.75 -33.41 32.34
CA GLU A 202 47.00 -33.44 33.79
C GLU A 202 47.53 -34.81 34.23
N LEU A 203 46.91 -35.89 33.74
CA LEU A 203 47.40 -37.25 34.00
C LEU A 203 48.80 -37.44 33.42
N MET A 204 49.06 -37.04 32.17
CA MET A 204 50.39 -37.18 31.56
C MET A 204 51.47 -36.41 32.33
N GLU A 205 51.17 -35.20 32.83
CA GLU A 205 52.10 -34.40 33.64
C GLU A 205 52.39 -35.06 34.99
N VAL A 206 51.34 -35.46 35.74
CA VAL A 206 51.48 -36.14 37.05
C VAL A 206 52.18 -37.49 36.92
N HIS A 207 51.91 -38.23 35.85
CA HIS A 207 52.43 -39.58 35.65
C HIS A 207 53.84 -39.60 35.03
N SER A 208 54.26 -38.56 34.30
CA SER A 208 55.61 -38.49 33.73
C SER A 208 56.73 -38.46 34.79
N ALA A 209 56.43 -38.01 36.01
CA ALA A 209 57.37 -37.95 37.13
C ALA A 209 57.19 -39.09 38.17
N TRP A 210 56.12 -39.89 38.09
CA TRP A 210 55.77 -40.88 39.12
C TRP A 210 55.11 -42.15 38.57
N LEU A 211 55.51 -42.64 37.39
CA LEU A 211 55.07 -43.95 36.89
C LEU A 211 56.07 -45.04 37.32
N PRO A 212 55.74 -45.93 38.27
CA PRO A 212 56.59 -47.08 38.56
C PRO A 212 56.77 -47.93 37.30
N PRO A 213 57.96 -48.52 37.05
CA PRO A 213 58.23 -49.29 35.84
C PRO A 213 57.22 -50.41 35.54
N TRP A 214 56.62 -51.01 36.56
CA TRP A 214 55.58 -52.05 36.39
C TRP A 214 54.26 -51.50 35.83
N LEU A 215 53.87 -50.26 36.15
CA LEU A 215 52.63 -49.63 35.67
C LEU A 215 52.79 -49.11 34.23
N ALA A 216 54.00 -48.67 33.85
CA ALA A 216 54.32 -48.33 32.46
C ALA A 216 54.19 -49.55 31.53
N VAL A 217 54.66 -50.72 31.96
CA VAL A 217 54.47 -51.99 31.22
C VAL A 217 52.99 -52.35 31.09
N GLN A 218 52.21 -52.15 32.15
CA GLN A 218 50.77 -52.42 32.13
C GLN A 218 50.01 -51.48 31.18
N LEU A 219 50.38 -50.19 31.12
CA LEU A 219 49.79 -49.23 30.19
C LEU A 219 50.09 -49.58 28.73
N VAL A 220 51.30 -50.06 28.42
CA VAL A 220 51.66 -50.52 27.08
C VAL A 220 50.82 -51.75 26.70
N GLN A 221 50.57 -52.67 27.63
CA GLN A 221 49.68 -53.82 27.41
C GLN A 221 48.21 -53.43 27.21
N TRP A 222 47.72 -52.43 27.95
CA TRP A 222 46.36 -51.91 27.77
C TRP A 222 46.21 -51.15 26.46
N GLN A 223 47.24 -50.39 26.06
CA GLN A 223 47.28 -49.71 24.77
C GLN A 223 47.26 -50.72 23.62
N SER A 224 48.02 -51.82 23.71
CA SER A 224 48.01 -52.85 22.67
C SER A 224 46.67 -53.59 22.60
N LEU A 225 46.03 -53.89 23.74
CA LEU A 225 44.68 -54.45 23.80
C LEU A 225 43.61 -53.51 23.23
N ALA A 226 43.64 -52.23 23.60
CA ALA A 226 42.73 -51.23 23.07
C ALA A 226 42.92 -51.02 21.55
N GLN A 227 44.16 -51.03 21.08
CA GLN A 227 44.50 -50.95 19.66
C GLN A 227 44.04 -52.21 18.91
N ALA A 228 44.19 -53.40 19.49
CA ALA A 228 43.67 -54.64 18.93
C ALA A 228 42.13 -54.60 18.80
N HIS A 229 41.42 -54.21 19.86
CA HIS A 229 39.96 -54.07 19.82
C HIS A 229 39.47 -52.98 18.86
N TRP A 230 40.18 -51.86 18.77
CA TRP A 230 39.89 -50.82 17.79
C TRP A 230 40.04 -51.37 16.37
N ASN A 231 41.11 -52.11 16.09
CA ASN A 231 41.34 -52.69 14.78
C ASN A 231 40.34 -53.81 14.42
N GLU A 232 39.94 -54.63 15.39
CA GLU A 232 38.97 -55.72 15.17
C GLU A 232 37.53 -55.21 15.00
N ARG A 233 37.10 -54.20 15.76
CA ARG A 233 35.68 -53.80 15.84
C ARG A 233 35.43 -52.35 15.48
N GLY A 234 36.26 -51.42 15.96
CA GLY A 234 36.06 -49.99 15.79
C GLY A 234 36.29 -49.51 14.35
N LYS A 235 37.44 -49.88 13.78
CA LYS A 235 37.85 -49.54 12.42
C LYS A 235 36.87 -50.06 11.35
N PRO A 236 36.49 -51.35 11.32
CA PRO A 236 35.54 -51.84 10.32
C PRO A 236 34.15 -51.21 10.46
N ALA A 237 33.69 -50.89 11.69
CA ALA A 237 32.41 -50.21 11.88
C ALA A 237 32.43 -48.77 11.34
N MET A 238 33.53 -48.03 11.54
CA MET A 238 33.71 -46.68 10.99
C MET A 238 33.82 -46.68 9.46
N GLU A 239 34.56 -47.64 8.89
CA GLU A 239 34.67 -47.79 7.44
C GLU A 239 33.32 -48.15 6.81
N LEU A 240 32.55 -49.04 7.43
CA LEU A 240 31.17 -49.37 7.02
C LEU A 240 30.27 -48.13 7.05
N ALA A 241 30.35 -47.30 8.09
CA ALA A 241 29.57 -46.07 8.20
C ALA A 241 29.93 -45.06 7.10
N SER A 242 31.23 -44.87 6.83
CA SER A 242 31.72 -44.03 5.74
C SER A 242 31.22 -44.51 4.38
N GLN A 243 31.29 -45.82 4.13
CA GLN A 243 30.80 -46.42 2.89
C GLN A 243 29.28 -46.23 2.72
N ARG A 244 28.50 -46.38 3.79
CA ARG A 244 27.04 -46.14 3.77
C ARG A 244 26.70 -44.68 3.44
N VAL A 245 27.46 -43.73 3.96
CA VAL A 245 27.28 -42.30 3.64
C VAL A 245 27.57 -42.04 2.16
N LEU A 246 28.65 -42.62 1.63
CA LEU A 246 29.00 -42.50 0.21
C LEU A 246 27.97 -43.16 -0.71
N GLU A 247 27.47 -44.34 -0.36
CA GLU A 247 26.39 -45.02 -1.09
C GLU A 247 25.11 -44.19 -1.13
N LYS A 248 24.72 -43.59 -0.01
CA LYS A 248 23.52 -42.74 0.07
C LYS A 248 23.66 -41.46 -0.74
N LYS A 249 24.85 -40.85 -0.75
CA LYS A 249 25.17 -39.72 -1.63
C LYS A 249 25.05 -40.12 -3.12
N ALA A 250 25.61 -41.26 -3.51
CA ALA A 250 25.53 -41.76 -4.89
C ALA A 250 24.08 -42.09 -5.30
N GLN A 251 23.26 -42.62 -4.37
CA GLN A 251 21.82 -42.83 -4.60
C GLN A 251 21.08 -41.52 -4.83
N ALA A 252 21.36 -40.48 -4.04
CA ALA A 252 20.76 -39.16 -4.21
C ALA A 252 21.16 -38.51 -5.56
N GLU A 253 22.42 -38.66 -5.98
CA GLU A 253 22.89 -38.16 -7.28
C GLU A 253 22.20 -38.89 -8.46
N LYS A 254 22.07 -40.22 -8.39
CA LYS A 254 21.34 -41.00 -9.40
C LYS A 254 19.86 -40.63 -9.48
N TRP A 255 19.22 -40.34 -8.34
CA TRP A 255 17.83 -39.89 -8.29
C TRP A 255 17.66 -38.49 -8.90
N ALA A 256 18.61 -37.58 -8.66
CA ALA A 256 18.53 -36.20 -9.15
C ALA A 256 18.83 -36.06 -10.66
N LYS A 257 19.74 -36.87 -11.21
CA LYS A 257 20.15 -36.83 -12.64
C LYS A 257 18.98 -36.75 -13.63
N PRO A 258 17.98 -37.65 -13.63
CA PRO A 258 16.90 -37.61 -14.61
C PRO A 258 16.01 -36.36 -14.48
N HIS A 259 15.84 -35.83 -13.27
CA HIS A 259 15.07 -34.60 -13.05
C HIS A 259 15.82 -33.36 -13.54
N VAL A 260 17.12 -33.28 -13.29
CA VAL A 260 17.98 -32.19 -13.79
C VAL A 260 18.07 -32.23 -15.31
N GLU A 261 18.27 -33.41 -15.90
CA GLU A 261 18.28 -33.58 -17.36
C GLU A 261 16.93 -33.22 -17.98
N THR A 262 15.82 -33.59 -17.34
CA THR A 262 14.47 -33.22 -17.81
C THR A 262 14.26 -31.70 -17.78
N ILE A 263 14.69 -31.03 -16.72
CA ILE A 263 14.63 -29.57 -16.62
C ILE A 263 15.46 -28.92 -17.72
N LYS A 264 16.71 -29.37 -17.90
CA LYS A 264 17.65 -28.82 -18.88
C LYS A 264 17.18 -29.04 -20.32
N THR A 265 16.63 -30.21 -20.64
CA THR A 265 16.30 -30.60 -22.03
C THR A 265 14.86 -30.29 -22.44
N LYS A 266 13.88 -30.37 -21.54
CA LYS A 266 12.46 -30.14 -21.88
C LYS A 266 11.96 -28.76 -21.46
N TRP A 267 12.26 -28.36 -20.23
CA TRP A 267 11.65 -27.16 -19.65
C TRP A 267 12.36 -25.89 -20.08
N VAL A 268 13.70 -25.85 -20.05
CA VAL A 268 14.47 -24.67 -20.46
C VAL A 268 14.18 -24.26 -21.92
N PRO A 269 14.16 -25.18 -22.91
CA PRO A 269 13.84 -24.82 -24.29
C PRO A 269 12.37 -24.43 -24.47
N ALA A 270 11.43 -25.18 -23.87
CA ALA A 270 10.00 -24.86 -23.96
C ALA A 270 9.68 -23.48 -23.38
N ILE A 271 10.29 -23.13 -22.24
CA ILE A 271 10.17 -21.80 -21.65
C ILE A 271 10.74 -20.76 -22.62
N LYS A 272 11.93 -20.98 -23.19
CA LYS A 272 12.55 -20.05 -24.15
C LYS A 272 11.68 -19.83 -25.40
N GLU A 273 11.11 -20.90 -25.96
CA GLU A 273 10.21 -20.82 -27.11
C GLU A 273 8.92 -20.07 -26.76
N GLN A 274 8.31 -20.36 -25.60
CA GLN A 274 7.13 -19.64 -25.12
C GLN A 274 7.42 -18.16 -24.90
N TRP A 275 8.58 -17.80 -24.36
CA TRP A 275 8.99 -16.41 -24.22
C TRP A 275 9.15 -15.71 -25.57
N VAL A 276 9.75 -16.36 -26.58
CA VAL A 276 9.86 -15.78 -27.94
C VAL A 276 8.48 -15.58 -28.58
N VAL A 277 7.54 -16.51 -28.41
CA VAL A 277 6.17 -16.39 -28.92
C VAL A 277 5.41 -15.24 -28.22
N ILE A 278 5.55 -15.14 -26.90
CA ILE A 278 4.93 -14.05 -26.13
C ILE A 278 5.52 -12.70 -26.56
N THR A 279 6.84 -12.59 -26.69
CA THR A 279 7.48 -11.35 -27.12
C THR A 279 7.03 -10.96 -28.52
N THR A 280 7.01 -11.88 -29.48
CA THR A 280 6.59 -11.60 -30.86
C THR A 280 5.10 -11.23 -31.00
N GLN A 281 4.23 -11.75 -30.14
CA GLN A 281 2.81 -11.38 -30.13
C GLN A 281 2.53 -10.07 -29.39
N VAL A 282 3.20 -9.84 -28.26
CA VAL A 282 2.93 -8.70 -27.38
C VAL A 282 3.64 -7.44 -27.85
N GLU A 283 4.84 -7.55 -28.42
CA GLU A 283 5.63 -6.42 -28.91
C GLU A 283 4.89 -5.49 -29.89
N PRO A 284 4.22 -5.97 -30.95
CA PRO A 284 3.47 -5.09 -31.85
C PRO A 284 2.26 -4.44 -31.16
N HIS A 285 1.63 -5.11 -30.19
CA HIS A 285 0.52 -4.54 -29.42
C HIS A 285 1.00 -3.44 -28.47
N VAL A 286 2.15 -3.63 -27.82
CA VAL A 286 2.76 -2.61 -26.95
C VAL A 286 3.22 -1.42 -27.78
N GLN A 287 3.86 -1.64 -28.93
CA GLN A 287 4.25 -0.56 -29.84
C GLN A 287 3.03 0.20 -30.37
N SER A 288 1.96 -0.49 -30.79
CA SER A 288 0.71 0.14 -31.25
C SER A 288 0.02 0.93 -30.13
N LEU A 289 -0.02 0.39 -28.92
CA LEU A 289 -0.63 1.07 -27.77
C LEU A 289 0.19 2.28 -27.35
N THR A 290 1.52 2.20 -27.41
CA THR A 290 2.44 3.31 -27.17
C THR A 290 2.24 4.42 -28.22
N ALA A 291 2.18 4.06 -29.51
CA ALA A 291 1.92 5.01 -30.60
C ALA A 291 0.55 5.70 -30.46
N LYS A 292 -0.53 4.92 -30.23
CA LYS A 292 -1.88 5.48 -30.03
C LYS A 292 -1.96 6.36 -28.79
N THR A 293 -1.25 6.00 -27.72
CA THR A 293 -1.22 6.82 -26.50
C THR A 293 -0.46 8.13 -26.75
N ALA A 294 0.64 8.10 -27.50
CA ALA A 294 1.37 9.30 -27.89
C ALA A 294 0.52 10.22 -28.80
N GLU A 295 -0.21 9.65 -29.75
CA GLU A 295 -1.14 10.41 -30.61
C GLU A 295 -2.28 11.04 -29.81
N VAL A 296 -2.95 10.27 -28.94
CA VAL A 296 -4.00 10.78 -28.06
C VAL A 296 -3.45 11.86 -27.13
N TYR A 297 -2.23 11.69 -26.63
CA TYR A 297 -1.56 12.69 -25.80
C TYR A 297 -1.30 13.99 -26.58
N GLU A 298 -0.73 13.95 -27.77
CA GLU A 298 -0.49 15.14 -28.60
C GLU A 298 -1.80 15.83 -29.02
N VAL A 299 -2.83 15.06 -29.38
CA VAL A 299 -4.18 15.59 -29.67
C VAL A 299 -4.80 16.24 -28.43
N SER A 300 -4.66 15.62 -27.26
CA SER A 300 -5.17 16.19 -26.01
C SER A 300 -4.43 17.48 -25.66
N LYS A 301 -3.10 17.50 -25.81
CA LYS A 301 -2.26 18.67 -25.54
C LYS A 301 -2.64 19.83 -26.45
N THR A 302 -2.77 19.59 -27.75
CA THR A 302 -3.18 20.63 -28.73
C THR A 302 -4.61 21.13 -28.49
N THR A 303 -5.53 20.26 -28.08
CA THR A 303 -6.93 20.63 -27.74
C THR A 303 -7.03 21.43 -26.45
N ILE A 304 -6.23 21.09 -25.44
CA ILE A 304 -6.26 21.70 -24.11
C ILE A 304 -5.47 23.02 -24.08
N THR A 305 -4.41 23.16 -24.88
CA THR A 305 -3.58 24.39 -24.95
C THR A 305 -4.40 25.68 -25.06
N PRO A 306 -5.37 25.86 -25.98
CA PRO A 306 -6.15 27.10 -26.07
C PRO A 306 -7.10 27.34 -24.87
N HIS A 307 -7.41 26.29 -24.09
CA HIS A 307 -8.20 26.42 -22.87
C HIS A 307 -7.33 26.85 -21.69
N ILE A 308 -6.09 26.33 -21.61
CA ILE A 308 -5.10 26.76 -20.64
C ILE A 308 -4.73 28.23 -20.88
N ILE A 309 -4.50 28.63 -22.14
CA ILE A 309 -4.20 30.03 -22.48
C ILE A 309 -5.36 30.94 -22.07
N ARG A 310 -6.62 30.57 -22.36
CA ARG A 310 -7.79 31.36 -21.92
C ARG A 310 -7.92 31.45 -20.39
N VAL A 311 -7.69 30.35 -19.66
CA VAL A 311 -7.70 30.39 -18.20
C VAL A 311 -6.58 31.27 -17.69
N GLN A 312 -5.38 31.19 -18.28
CA GLN A 312 -4.25 32.03 -17.91
C GLN A 312 -4.52 33.51 -18.19
N GLU A 313 -5.10 33.85 -19.34
CA GLU A 313 -5.53 35.22 -19.67
C GLU A 313 -6.58 35.77 -18.71
N ILE A 314 -7.50 34.92 -18.22
CA ILE A 314 -8.50 35.30 -17.22
C ILE A 314 -7.86 35.49 -15.85
N VAL A 315 -6.94 34.61 -15.48
CA VAL A 315 -6.34 34.52 -14.14
C VAL A 315 -5.21 35.54 -13.95
N ASP A 316 -4.44 35.85 -15.00
CA ASP A 316 -3.30 36.77 -14.96
C ASP A 316 -3.67 38.17 -14.42
N PRO A 317 -4.75 38.84 -14.85
CA PRO A 317 -5.16 40.14 -14.30
C PRO A 317 -5.42 40.09 -12.79
N TYR A 318 -6.08 39.02 -12.31
CA TYR A 318 -6.34 38.84 -10.87
C TYR A 318 -5.06 38.56 -10.09
N PHE A 319 -4.13 37.78 -10.64
CA PHE A 319 -2.82 37.56 -10.02
C PHE A 319 -1.97 38.84 -10.01
N GLN A 320 -2.00 39.65 -11.08
CA GLN A 320 -1.28 40.92 -11.11
C GLN A 320 -1.86 41.92 -10.11
N GLU A 321 -3.18 41.94 -9.94
CA GLU A 321 -3.84 42.77 -8.94
C GLU A 321 -3.52 42.29 -7.52
N ALA A 322 -3.67 40.99 -7.24
CA ALA A 322 -3.26 40.39 -5.97
C ALA A 322 -1.76 40.59 -5.68
N LYS A 323 -0.90 40.54 -6.71
CA LYS A 323 0.52 40.82 -6.61
C LYS A 323 0.75 42.27 -6.19
N LYS A 324 0.12 43.25 -6.84
CA LYS A 324 0.22 44.68 -6.42
C LYS A 324 -0.17 44.89 -4.95
N PHE A 325 -1.18 44.16 -4.47
CA PHE A 325 -1.59 44.25 -3.07
C PHE A 325 -0.68 43.51 -2.10
N SER A 326 -0.12 42.36 -2.49
CA SER A 326 0.67 41.50 -1.60
C SER A 326 2.17 41.78 -1.63
N GLU A 327 2.73 42.24 -2.75
CA GLU A 327 4.15 42.57 -2.93
C GLU A 327 4.71 43.47 -1.81
N PRO A 328 4.06 44.59 -1.40
CA PRO A 328 4.58 45.40 -0.29
C PRO A 328 4.56 44.67 1.06
N TYR A 329 3.58 43.80 1.32
CA TYR A 329 3.54 43.00 2.56
C TYR A 329 4.54 41.85 2.53
N ILE A 330 4.72 41.20 1.37
CA ILE A 330 5.75 40.17 1.16
C ILE A 330 7.13 40.78 1.33
N ASP A 331 7.38 41.98 0.80
CA ASP A 331 8.62 42.72 0.97
C ASP A 331 8.84 43.15 2.41
N GLN A 332 7.79 43.58 3.11
CA GLN A 332 7.87 43.92 4.54
C GLN A 332 8.18 42.70 5.40
N VAL A 333 7.52 41.57 5.15
CA VAL A 333 7.82 40.30 5.84
C VAL A 333 9.22 39.83 5.46
N ALA A 334 9.61 39.88 4.19
CA ALA A 334 10.95 39.49 3.75
C ALA A 334 12.04 40.35 4.41
N THR A 335 11.87 41.67 4.44
CA THR A 335 12.83 42.60 5.09
C THR A 335 12.92 42.40 6.60
N MET A 336 11.78 42.19 7.26
CA MET A 336 11.73 41.95 8.71
C MET A 336 12.28 40.57 9.10
N THR A 337 12.06 39.55 8.26
CA THR A 337 12.48 38.17 8.53
C THR A 337 13.92 37.92 8.07
N LYS A 338 14.46 38.68 7.10
CA LYS A 338 15.85 38.58 6.60
C LYS A 338 16.91 38.50 7.70
N PRO A 339 16.98 39.41 8.69
CA PRO A 339 17.98 39.31 9.76
C PRO A 339 17.81 38.07 10.64
N HIS A 340 16.59 37.57 10.83
CA HIS A 340 16.32 36.37 11.61
C HIS A 340 16.67 35.09 10.85
N VAL A 341 16.36 35.04 9.54
CA VAL A 341 16.77 33.94 8.65
C VAL A 341 18.29 33.90 8.51
N ASP A 342 18.95 35.05 8.39
CA ASP A 342 20.41 35.12 8.30
C ASP A 342 21.06 34.68 9.63
N LYS A 343 20.51 35.07 10.77
CA LYS A 343 20.96 34.60 12.09
C LYS A 343 20.78 33.09 12.25
N VAL A 344 19.64 32.55 11.85
CA VAL A 344 19.39 31.10 11.84
C VAL A 344 20.37 30.40 10.88
N ARG A 345 20.58 30.92 9.67
CA ARG A 345 21.51 30.37 8.69
C ARG A 345 22.95 30.32 9.22
N VAL A 346 23.41 31.39 9.88
CA VAL A 346 24.75 31.44 10.49
C VAL A 346 24.86 30.46 11.65
N ALA A 347 23.83 30.38 12.51
CA ALA A 347 23.78 29.43 13.62
C ALA A 347 23.73 27.96 13.17
N LEU A 348 23.03 27.67 12.06
CA LEU A 348 22.90 26.32 11.50
C LEU A 348 24.12 25.90 10.65
N LYS A 349 24.96 26.86 10.22
CA LYS A 349 26.13 26.62 9.36
C LYS A 349 27.09 25.54 9.91
N PRO A 350 27.48 25.51 11.20
CA PRO A 350 28.32 24.43 11.74
C PRO A 350 27.61 23.07 11.71
N TYR A 351 26.33 23.00 12.09
CA TYR A 351 25.55 21.76 12.08
C TYR A 351 25.34 21.21 10.66
N MET A 352 25.10 22.07 9.68
CA MET A 352 25.00 21.70 8.27
C MET A 352 26.34 21.14 7.75
N LYS A 353 27.47 21.73 8.14
CA LYS A 353 28.79 21.20 7.78
C LYS A 353 29.02 19.82 8.38
N GLU A 354 28.69 19.63 9.66
CA GLU A 354 28.85 18.36 10.35
C GLU A 354 27.90 17.28 9.79
N ALA A 355 26.67 17.65 9.43
CA ALA A 355 25.74 16.75 8.76
C ALA A 355 26.21 16.34 7.36
N VAL A 356 26.78 17.27 6.59
CA VAL A 356 27.37 16.96 5.27
C VAL A 356 28.58 16.05 5.42
N ASP A 357 29.46 16.30 6.39
CA ASP A 357 30.64 15.46 6.67
C ASP A 357 30.23 14.05 7.12
N ALA A 358 29.27 13.94 8.03
CA ALA A 358 28.71 12.65 8.46
C ALA A 358 28.04 11.91 7.30
N CYS A 359 27.30 12.61 6.43
CA CYS A 359 26.70 12.03 5.23
C CYS A 359 27.77 11.56 4.24
N GLY A 360 28.85 12.32 4.06
CA GLY A 360 30.01 11.92 3.24
C GLY A 360 30.64 10.62 3.74
N LYS A 361 30.99 10.55 5.03
CA LYS A 361 31.52 9.34 5.68
C LYS A 361 30.57 8.15 5.55
N PHE A 362 29.27 8.39 5.73
CA PHE A 362 28.25 7.36 5.56
C PHE A 362 28.21 6.86 4.12
N LEU A 363 28.19 7.74 3.12
CA LEU A 363 28.18 7.36 1.70
C LEU A 363 29.44 6.59 1.29
N GLU A 364 30.62 6.99 1.77
CA GLU A 364 31.88 6.25 1.55
C GLU A 364 31.82 4.85 2.16
N SER A 365 31.32 4.72 3.39
CA SER A 365 31.15 3.42 4.04
C SER A 365 30.12 2.55 3.30
N ALA A 366 28.98 3.13 2.89
CA ALA A 366 27.93 2.45 2.16
C ALA A 366 28.42 1.96 0.80
N THR A 367 29.22 2.77 0.09
CA THR A 367 29.86 2.38 -1.18
C THR A 367 30.85 1.24 -0.98
N THR A 368 31.64 1.29 0.10
CA THR A 368 32.60 0.21 0.43
C THR A 368 31.90 -1.10 0.73
N TYR A 369 30.86 -1.08 1.57
CA TYR A 369 30.03 -2.26 1.84
C TYR A 369 29.28 -2.73 0.59
N HIS A 370 28.82 -1.83 -0.27
CA HIS A 370 28.13 -2.18 -1.51
C HIS A 370 29.03 -3.00 -2.41
N ASN A 371 30.29 -2.55 -2.60
CA ASN A 371 31.30 -3.27 -3.37
C ASN A 371 31.62 -4.64 -2.75
N GLN A 372 31.71 -4.76 -1.42
CA GLN A 372 31.95 -6.04 -0.73
C GLN A 372 30.78 -7.03 -0.90
N VAL A 373 29.55 -6.53 -0.74
CA VAL A 373 28.33 -7.32 -0.94
C VAL A 373 28.21 -7.72 -2.40
N GLN A 374 28.56 -6.84 -3.34
CA GLN A 374 28.57 -7.14 -4.77
C GLN A 374 29.51 -8.32 -5.08
N GLY A 375 30.74 -8.33 -4.53
CA GLY A 375 31.65 -9.48 -4.68
C GLY A 375 31.10 -10.78 -4.09
N THR A 376 30.48 -10.71 -2.90
CA THR A 376 29.90 -11.88 -2.22
C THR A 376 28.67 -12.42 -2.97
N VAL A 377 27.82 -11.53 -3.46
CA VAL A 377 26.63 -11.86 -4.27
C VAL A 377 27.07 -12.48 -5.59
N GLN A 378 28.09 -11.93 -6.25
CA GLN A 378 28.61 -12.50 -7.49
C GLN A 378 29.14 -13.92 -7.27
N GLU A 379 29.96 -14.12 -6.24
CA GLU A 379 30.53 -15.43 -5.92
C GLU A 379 29.44 -16.47 -5.57
N THR A 380 28.41 -16.07 -4.83
CA THR A 380 27.28 -16.95 -4.49
C THR A 380 26.39 -17.27 -5.69
N LEU A 381 26.16 -16.30 -6.59
CA LEU A 381 25.41 -16.52 -7.82
C LEU A 381 26.16 -17.45 -8.79
N GLU A 382 27.49 -17.34 -8.88
CA GLU A 382 28.33 -18.19 -9.74
C GLU A 382 28.46 -19.64 -9.22
N LYS A 383 28.40 -19.84 -7.89
CA LYS A 383 28.49 -21.17 -7.24
C LYS A 383 27.35 -22.13 -7.59
N HIS A 384 26.17 -21.64 -7.96
CA HIS A 384 25.02 -22.48 -8.27
C HIS A 384 24.67 -22.44 -9.77
N GLU A 385 24.51 -23.60 -10.40
CA GLU A 385 24.24 -23.72 -11.84
C GLU A 385 22.97 -23.00 -12.30
N LEU A 386 21.97 -22.84 -11.43
CA LEU A 386 20.70 -22.17 -11.73
C LEU A 386 20.78 -20.64 -11.65
N THR A 387 21.64 -20.09 -10.78
CA THR A 387 21.79 -18.65 -10.57
C THR A 387 22.97 -18.07 -11.35
N LYS A 388 23.85 -18.92 -11.87
CA LYS A 388 24.94 -18.54 -12.78
C LYS A 388 24.52 -17.64 -13.95
N PRO A 389 23.41 -17.87 -14.67
CA PRO A 389 22.97 -16.94 -15.72
C PRO A 389 22.51 -15.57 -15.20
N LEU A 390 22.19 -15.47 -13.90
CA LEU A 390 21.83 -14.22 -13.23
C LEU A 390 23.04 -13.48 -12.66
N ALA A 391 24.26 -14.02 -12.74
CA ALA A 391 25.51 -13.40 -12.28
C ALA A 391 26.00 -12.30 -13.24
N THR A 392 25.10 -11.45 -13.73
CA THR A 392 25.43 -10.31 -14.57
C THR A 392 25.87 -9.13 -13.70
N LYS A 393 26.70 -8.22 -14.22
CA LYS A 393 27.18 -7.05 -13.46
C LYS A 393 26.03 -6.21 -12.91
N ASP A 394 24.99 -6.00 -13.72
CA ASP A 394 23.84 -5.16 -13.37
C ASP A 394 22.97 -5.80 -12.28
N THR A 395 22.65 -7.09 -12.40
CA THR A 395 21.84 -7.82 -11.40
C THR A 395 22.56 -7.93 -10.06
N THR A 396 23.87 -8.17 -10.08
CA THR A 396 24.69 -8.20 -8.87
C THR A 396 24.70 -6.83 -8.18
N TRP A 397 24.80 -5.74 -8.95
CA TRP A 397 24.72 -4.37 -8.45
C TRP A 397 23.36 -4.09 -7.81
N PHE A 398 22.24 -4.47 -8.46
CA PHE A 398 20.89 -4.28 -7.92
C PHE A 398 20.63 -5.11 -6.65
N ILE A 399 21.08 -6.37 -6.60
CA ILE A 399 20.93 -7.23 -5.42
C ILE A 399 21.76 -6.69 -4.25
N ALA A 400 22.99 -6.25 -4.49
CA ALA A 400 23.82 -5.62 -3.47
C ALA A 400 23.19 -4.34 -2.93
N SER A 401 22.63 -3.50 -3.81
CA SER A 401 21.87 -2.30 -3.43
C SER A 401 20.63 -2.63 -2.59
N ALA A 402 19.87 -3.66 -2.98
CA ALA A 402 18.68 -4.10 -2.26
C ALA A 402 19.00 -4.63 -0.86
N LEU A 403 20.09 -5.40 -0.72
CA LEU A 403 20.56 -5.92 0.57
C LEU A 403 21.01 -4.81 1.51
N LEU A 404 21.65 -3.76 0.99
CA LEU A 404 22.05 -2.58 1.78
C LEU A 404 20.89 -1.66 2.16
N ALA A 405 19.88 -1.53 1.29
CA ALA A 405 18.72 -0.69 1.55
C ALA A 405 17.74 -1.31 2.56
N LEU A 406 17.72 -2.65 2.68
CA LEU A 406 16.76 -3.39 3.49
C LEU A 406 16.80 -3.02 4.99
N PRO A 407 17.97 -2.94 5.66
CA PRO A 407 18.06 -2.49 7.04
C PRO A 407 17.64 -1.04 7.22
N ILE A 408 18.00 -0.15 6.28
CA ILE A 408 17.63 1.27 6.29
C ILE A 408 16.12 1.42 6.23
N PHE A 409 15.46 0.66 5.36
CA PHE A 409 14.01 0.64 5.24
C PHE A 409 13.31 0.11 6.49
N ILE A 410 13.85 -0.94 7.13
CA ILE A 410 13.33 -1.47 8.39
C ILE A 410 13.46 -0.45 9.51
N LEU A 411 14.63 0.20 9.64
CA LEU A 411 14.85 1.28 10.62
C LEU A 411 13.90 2.45 10.38
N ALA A 412 13.78 2.90 9.12
CA ALA A 412 12.88 3.99 8.75
C ALA A 412 11.44 3.66 9.13
N ARG A 413 10.98 2.43 8.85
CA ARG A 413 9.64 1.96 9.21
C ARG A 413 9.42 1.87 10.73
N ALA A 414 10.44 1.44 11.48
CA ALA A 414 10.40 1.42 12.94
C ALA A 414 10.32 2.84 13.52
N CYS A 415 11.17 3.76 13.06
CA CYS A 415 11.14 5.17 13.44
C CYS A 415 9.80 5.82 13.07
N SER A 416 9.28 5.62 11.86
CA SER A 416 7.95 6.11 11.48
C SER A 416 6.84 5.56 12.37
N SER A 417 6.93 4.31 12.84
CA SER A 417 5.91 3.77 13.75
C SER A 417 5.92 4.41 15.15
N ILE A 418 7.08 4.90 15.59
CA ILE A 418 7.28 5.53 16.91
C ILE A 418 6.91 7.02 16.83
N PHE A 419 7.36 7.73 15.80
CA PHE A 419 7.20 9.18 15.66
C PHE A 419 5.94 9.59 14.90
N CYS A 420 5.45 8.79 13.96
CA CYS A 420 4.20 9.06 13.26
C CYS A 420 3.06 8.28 13.92
N LYS A 421 2.30 8.95 14.80
CA LYS A 421 1.03 8.41 15.30
C LYS A 421 0.12 8.12 14.09
N LYS A 422 -0.18 6.85 13.82
CA LYS A 422 -1.15 6.46 12.80
C LYS A 422 -2.47 7.17 13.12
N SER A 423 -2.98 7.98 12.19
CA SER A 423 -4.34 8.49 12.28
C SER A 423 -5.29 7.29 12.33
N LYS A 424 -6.21 7.28 13.31
CA LYS A 424 -7.28 6.27 13.36
C LYS A 424 -8.05 6.37 12.05
N LYS A 425 -7.98 5.34 11.22
CA LYS A 425 -8.89 5.22 10.07
C LYS A 425 -10.32 5.22 10.63
N PRO A 426 -11.24 6.05 10.10
CA PRO A 426 -12.63 5.96 10.49
C PRO A 426 -13.11 4.54 10.21
N VAL A 427 -13.77 3.94 11.20
CA VAL A 427 -14.41 2.63 11.08
C VAL A 427 -15.40 2.76 9.92
N ARG A 428 -15.07 2.12 8.81
CA ARG A 428 -15.97 2.01 7.67
C ARG A 428 -17.05 1.03 8.10
N ASN A 429 -18.11 1.54 8.71
CA ASN A 429 -19.31 0.77 8.99
C ASN A 429 -19.79 0.19 7.66
N ALA A 430 -19.60 -1.11 7.48
CA ALA A 430 -20.28 -1.89 6.48
C ALA A 430 -21.76 -1.87 6.85
N GLN A 431 -22.53 -0.96 6.24
CA GLN A 431 -23.98 -1.06 6.24
C GLN A 431 -24.35 -2.31 5.44
N THR A 432 -24.59 -3.39 6.19
CA THR A 432 -25.40 -4.52 5.78
C THR A 432 -26.74 -3.97 5.30
N SER A 433 -26.95 -4.01 3.99
CA SER A 433 -28.23 -3.68 3.37
C SER A 433 -29.25 -4.76 3.76
N HIS A 434 -30.02 -4.50 4.80
CA HIS A 434 -31.24 -5.24 5.06
C HIS A 434 -32.21 -5.03 3.88
N SER A 435 -32.50 -6.14 3.21
CA SER A 435 -33.52 -6.32 2.21
C SER A 435 -34.90 -6.04 2.78
N ARG A 436 -35.42 -4.85 2.49
CA ARG A 436 -36.84 -4.53 2.68
C ARG A 436 -37.66 -5.23 1.59
N ARG A 437 -38.32 -6.35 1.90
CA ARG A 437 -39.44 -6.83 1.08
C ARG A 437 -40.65 -7.28 1.93
N LYS A 438 -41.64 -6.39 1.90
CA LYS A 438 -43.10 -6.59 1.93
C LYS A 438 -43.71 -7.41 3.07
N ALA A 439 -44.48 -6.70 3.88
CA ALA A 439 -45.65 -7.24 4.56
C ALA A 439 -46.69 -7.76 3.55
N LYS A 440 -47.24 -8.96 3.78
CA LYS A 440 -48.57 -9.35 3.33
C LYS A 440 -49.22 -10.20 4.42
N ARG A 441 -50.38 -9.73 4.89
CA ARG A 441 -51.31 -10.42 5.81
C ARG A 441 -51.83 -11.73 5.17
N GLY A 442 -52.12 -12.74 5.99
CA GLY A 442 -53.02 -13.83 5.62
C GLY A 442 -52.84 -15.16 6.38
N HIS A 443 -53.53 -15.27 7.53
CA HIS A 443 -54.05 -16.46 8.25
C HIS A 443 -53.15 -17.63 8.70
N PRO A 444 -53.29 -18.10 9.97
CA PRO A 444 -52.82 -19.42 10.41
C PRO A 444 -53.81 -20.52 10.03
N ASP A 445 -53.29 -21.69 9.67
CA ASP A 445 -53.95 -22.98 9.86
C ASP A 445 -52.89 -24.08 10.03
N LYS A 446 -53.10 -24.86 11.10
CA LYS A 446 -52.38 -26.05 11.59
C LYS A 446 -51.14 -25.84 12.47
#